data_AF-A0A517QF36-F1
#
_entry.id   AF-A0A517QF36-F1
#
_cell.length_a   1.000
_cell.length_b   1.000
_cell.length_c   1.000
_cell.angle_alpha   90.00
_cell.angle_beta   90.00
_cell.angle_gamma   90.00
#
_symmetry.space_group_name_H-M   'P 1'
#
loop_
_entity.id
_entity.type
_entity.pdbx_description
1 polymer ?
#
loop_
_entity_poly.entity_id
_entity_poly.type
_entity_poly.pdbx_seq_one_letter_code
_entity_poly.pdbx_strand_id
1 'polypeptide(L)'
;MAKSKTEQAFSATLVSGGLYKRNQGRLVRQLTAIGLVAVAIFGAYSLYNALPLGMSAGLQKGIAVGVVVVSAWLAYRLVNFPRFADFLISVEAEVGKVTWATKEQLWRSTTVVIVVMFLLAFLLLAFDLFWQALFKGIGFLQI
;
A
#
# COMPACT_ATOMS: atom_id res chain seq x y z
N MET A 1 21.39 -13.16 30.49
CA MET A 1 20.12 -12.82 31.19
C MET A 1 19.20 -12.05 30.23
N ALA A 2 18.31 -12.71 29.49
CA ALA A 2 17.42 -12.01 28.54
C ALA A 2 16.18 -12.84 28.14
N LYS A 3 15.43 -13.39 29.10
CA LYS A 3 14.29 -14.27 28.79
C LYS A 3 12.94 -13.89 29.44
N SER A 4 12.76 -12.66 29.93
CA SER A 4 11.52 -12.28 30.66
C SER A 4 10.80 -11.00 30.22
N LYS A 5 11.12 -10.39 29.07
CA LYS A 5 10.38 -9.20 28.56
C LYS A 5 9.38 -9.51 27.44
N THR A 6 9.01 -10.77 27.25
CA THR A 6 8.24 -11.21 26.07
C THR A 6 6.74 -10.97 26.18
N GLU A 7 6.22 -10.59 27.34
CA GLU A 7 4.79 -10.31 27.51
C GLU A 7 4.55 -8.95 28.16
N GLN A 8 4.92 -7.87 27.47
CA GLN A 8 4.24 -6.61 27.76
C GLN A 8 2.83 -6.70 27.18
N ALA A 9 1.83 -6.69 28.06
CA ALA A 9 0.43 -6.57 27.68
C ALA A 9 0.27 -5.39 26.71
N PHE A 10 -0.51 -5.56 25.65
CA PHE A 10 -0.78 -4.54 24.64
C PHE A 10 -1.20 -3.19 25.26
N SER A 11 -1.97 -3.24 26.36
CA SER A 11 -2.36 -2.09 27.18
C SER A 11 -1.18 -1.40 27.90
N ALA A 12 -0.21 -2.15 28.43
CA ALA A 12 0.98 -1.59 29.06
C ALA A 12 1.92 -0.91 28.02
N THR A 13 1.95 -1.43 26.80
CA THR A 13 2.67 -0.81 25.67
C THR A 13 1.90 0.33 25.01
N LEU A 14 0.61 0.55 25.33
CA LEU A 14 -0.12 1.75 24.94
C LEU A 14 0.24 2.96 25.84
N VAL A 15 0.62 2.73 27.10
CA VAL A 15 0.90 3.80 28.09
C VAL A 15 2.40 4.07 28.32
N SER A 16 3.30 3.10 28.13
CA SER A 16 4.76 3.27 28.30
C SER A 16 5.52 4.01 27.16
N GLY A 17 6.03 5.22 27.39
CA GLY A 17 6.80 6.00 26.39
C GLY A 17 8.17 5.44 25.96
N GLY A 18 8.45 4.16 26.21
CA GLY A 18 9.72 3.52 25.88
C GLY A 18 9.84 3.22 24.39
N LEU A 19 10.86 3.79 23.75
CA LEU A 19 11.23 3.46 22.37
C LEU A 19 11.95 2.11 22.33
N TYR A 20 11.32 1.09 21.73
CA TYR A 20 11.93 -0.21 21.49
C TYR A 20 12.98 -0.14 20.36
N LYS A 21 14.20 -0.65 20.61
CA LYS A 21 15.35 -0.74 19.67
C LYS A 21 15.46 0.46 18.71
N ARG A 22 15.87 1.62 19.23
CA ARG A 22 15.86 2.93 18.55
C ARG A 22 16.59 3.00 17.20
N ASN A 23 17.64 2.20 17.00
CA ASN A 23 18.51 2.30 15.82
C ASN A 23 18.19 1.31 14.69
N GLN A 24 17.28 0.33 14.90
CA GLN A 24 16.95 -0.69 13.90
C GLN A 24 15.54 -0.45 13.33
N GLY A 25 15.35 -0.63 12.02
CA GLY A 25 14.04 -0.45 11.37
C GLY A 25 13.55 0.99 11.32
N ARG A 26 14.43 1.99 11.48
CA ARG A 26 14.02 3.39 11.65
C ARG A 26 13.20 3.91 10.46
N LEU A 27 13.69 3.67 9.23
CA LEU A 27 13.01 4.12 8.02
C LEU A 27 11.67 3.41 7.84
N VAL A 28 11.65 2.08 7.93
CA VAL A 28 10.42 1.28 7.76
C VAL A 28 9.36 1.66 8.80
N ARG A 29 9.76 1.88 10.06
CA ARG A 29 8.87 2.31 11.14
C ARG A 29 8.31 3.71 10.89
N GLN A 30 9.15 4.67 10.52
CA GLN A 30 8.71 6.04 10.23
C GLN A 30 7.76 6.07 9.02
N LEU A 31 8.10 5.36 7.94
CA LEU A 31 7.26 5.29 6.74
C LEU A 31 5.92 4.62 7.03
N THR A 32 5.91 3.55 7.83
CA THR A 32 4.65 2.89 8.25
C THR A 32 3.80 3.82 9.12
N ALA A 33 4.42 4.54 10.07
CA ALA A 33 3.70 5.51 10.90
C ALA A 33 3.11 6.66 10.06
N ILE A 34 3.88 7.20 9.11
CA ILE A 34 3.42 8.24 8.18
C ILE A 34 2.26 7.72 7.34
N GLY A 35 2.35 6.50 6.79
CA GLY A 35 1.28 5.87 6.03
C GLY A 35 -0.01 5.71 6.83
N LEU A 36 0.08 5.22 8.07
CA LEU A 36 -1.07 5.09 8.96
C LEU A 36 -1.70 6.44 9.31
N VAL A 37 -0.89 7.47 9.55
CA VAL A 37 -1.37 8.84 9.80
C VAL A 37 -2.04 9.42 8.55
N ALA A 38 -1.46 9.22 7.36
CA ALA A 38 -2.06 9.68 6.11
C ALA A 38 -3.45 9.05 5.89
N VAL A 39 -3.56 7.72 6.07
CA VAL A 39 -4.86 7.02 6.01
C VAL A 39 -5.84 7.58 7.05
N ALA A 40 -5.39 7.85 8.27
CA ALA A 40 -6.23 8.45 9.30
C ALA A 40 -6.71 9.87 8.93
N ILE A 41 -5.88 10.68 8.28
CA ILE A 41 -6.26 12.01 7.78
C ILE A 41 -7.32 11.89 6.68
N PHE A 42 -7.13 11.00 5.72
CA PHE A 42 -8.14 10.76 4.67
C PHE A 42 -9.46 10.22 5.27
N GLY A 43 -9.36 9.31 6.26
CA GLY A 43 -10.51 8.82 7.01
C GLY A 43 -11.23 9.92 7.77
N ALA A 44 -10.50 10.83 8.43
CA ALA A 44 -11.08 11.96 9.13
C ALA A 44 -11.72 12.98 8.18
N TYR A 45 -11.15 13.16 6.98
CA TYR A 45 -11.75 13.99 5.93
C TYR A 45 -13.05 13.38 5.40
N SER A 46 -13.06 12.07 5.12
CA SER A 46 -14.27 11.35 4.73
C SER A 46 -15.33 11.41 5.83
N LEU A 47 -14.94 11.23 7.09
CA LEU A 47 -15.82 11.35 8.25
C LEU A 47 -16.39 12.77 8.36
N TYR A 48 -15.56 13.81 8.26
CA TYR A 48 -15.99 15.21 8.27
C TYR A 48 -17.08 15.47 7.22
N ASN A 49 -16.95 14.92 6.01
CA ASN A 49 -17.95 15.07 4.95
C ASN A 49 -19.22 14.23 5.16
N ALA A 50 -19.14 13.14 5.92
CA ALA A 50 -20.27 12.26 6.23
C ALA A 50 -21.07 12.71 7.47
N LEU A 51 -20.56 13.66 8.26
CA LEU A 51 -21.27 14.18 9.44
C LEU A 51 -22.51 15.01 9.04
N PRO A 52 -23.63 14.91 9.77
CA PRO A 52 -24.88 15.60 9.44
C PRO A 52 -24.75 17.12 9.53
N LEU A 53 -25.33 17.82 8.54
CA LEU A 53 -25.26 19.27 8.33
C LEU A 53 -25.84 20.14 9.47
N GLY A 54 -26.46 19.54 10.48
CA GLY A 54 -27.03 20.24 11.65
C GLY A 54 -26.08 20.38 12.85
N MET A 55 -24.85 19.85 12.76
CA MET A 55 -23.86 19.94 13.83
C MET A 55 -23.13 21.29 13.78
N SER A 56 -22.82 21.88 14.95
CA SER A 56 -22.04 23.12 14.98
C SER A 56 -20.67 22.91 14.30
N ALA A 57 -20.26 23.87 13.47
CA ALA A 57 -19.01 23.77 12.71
C ALA A 57 -17.78 23.54 13.60
N GLY A 58 -17.83 24.00 14.86
CA GLY A 58 -16.80 23.74 15.87
C GLY A 58 -16.76 22.29 16.34
N LEU A 59 -17.92 21.66 16.58
CA LEU A 59 -18.00 20.27 17.02
C LEU A 59 -17.61 19.30 15.91
N GLN A 60 -18.05 19.55 14.67
CA GLN A 60 -17.71 18.73 13.50
C GLN A 60 -16.19 18.72 13.24
N LYS A 61 -15.55 19.90 13.27
CA LYS A 61 -14.08 20.03 13.16
C LYS A 61 -13.37 19.41 14.36
N GLY A 62 -13.90 19.59 15.57
CA GLY A 62 -13.35 19.02 16.79
C GLY A 62 -13.30 17.50 16.77
N ILE A 63 -14.36 16.84 16.29
CA ILE A 63 -14.41 15.37 16.14
C ILE A 63 -13.38 14.91 15.10
N ALA A 64 -13.34 15.54 13.92
CA ALA A 64 -12.39 15.17 12.87
C ALA A 64 -10.93 15.30 13.34
N VAL A 65 -10.58 16.41 13.99
CA VAL A 65 -9.23 16.63 14.55
C VAL A 65 -8.94 15.64 15.67
N GLY A 66 -9.90 15.38 16.57
CA GLY A 66 -9.76 14.41 17.66
C GLY A 66 -9.45 13.01 17.13
N VAL A 67 -10.15 12.58 16.08
CA VAL A 67 -9.90 11.29 15.41
C VAL A 67 -8.48 11.22 14.85
N VAL A 68 -7.99 12.28 14.20
CA VAL A 68 -6.61 12.31 13.69
C VAL A 68 -5.59 12.21 14.82
N VAL A 69 -5.76 12.96 15.92
CA VAL A 69 -4.82 12.95 17.05
C VAL A 69 -4.77 11.58 17.72
N VAL A 70 -5.93 10.98 18.00
CA VAL A 70 -6.02 9.63 18.59
C VAL A 70 -5.40 8.60 17.65
N SER A 71 -5.71 8.67 16.35
CA SER A 71 -5.17 7.74 15.36
C SER A 71 -3.66 7.89 15.19
N ALA A 72 -3.13 9.11 15.22
CA ALA A 72 -1.71 9.38 15.14
C ALA A 72 -0.95 8.86 16.38
N TRP A 73 -1.54 9.02 17.57
CA TRP A 73 -1.03 8.40 18.78
C TRP A 73 -1.01 6.87 18.64
N LEU A 74 -2.13 6.26 18.27
CA LEU A 74 -2.22 4.81 18.08
C LEU A 74 -1.21 4.30 17.03
N ALA A 75 -1.05 5.00 15.91
CA ALA A 75 -0.07 4.67 14.87
C ALA A 75 1.37 4.69 15.42
N TYR A 76 1.73 5.75 16.17
CA TYR A 76 3.03 5.82 16.83
C TYR A 76 3.25 4.67 17.82
N ARG A 77 2.23 4.28 18.60
CA ARG A 77 2.36 3.21 19.59
C ARG A 77 2.43 1.83 18.96
N LEU A 78 1.61 1.58 17.93
CA LEU A 78 1.59 0.33 17.17
C LEU A 78 2.96 0.06 16.53
N VAL A 79 3.57 1.07 15.91
CA VAL A 79 4.91 0.96 15.31
C VAL A 79 6.03 0.75 16.34
N ASN A 80 5.81 1.14 17.59
CA ASN A 80 6.74 0.92 18.70
C ASN A 80 6.45 -0.36 19.51
N PHE A 81 5.39 -1.10 19.17
CA PHE A 81 5.05 -2.35 19.84
C PHE A 81 6.10 -3.44 19.54
N PRO A 82 6.72 -4.09 20.54
CA PRO A 82 7.86 -4.99 20.34
C PRO A 82 7.67 -6.04 19.25
N ARG A 83 6.53 -6.75 19.23
CA ARG A 83 6.25 -7.79 18.22
C ARG A 83 6.14 -7.21 16.81
N PHE A 84 5.46 -6.08 16.66
CA PHE A 84 5.28 -5.45 15.35
C PHE A 84 6.58 -4.78 14.88
N ALA A 85 7.34 -4.18 15.79
CA ALA A 85 8.64 -3.61 15.49
C ALA A 85 9.65 -4.69 15.05
N ASP A 86 9.70 -5.83 15.73
CA ASP A 86 10.56 -6.96 15.33
C ASP A 86 10.13 -7.53 13.95
N PHE A 87 8.82 -7.56 13.65
CA PHE A 87 8.32 -7.89 12.31
C PHE A 87 8.81 -6.89 11.25
N LEU A 88 8.64 -5.57 11.48
CA LEU A 88 9.09 -4.54 10.53
C LEU A 88 10.61 -4.61 10.28
N ILE A 89 11.40 -4.92 11.30
CA ILE A 89 12.85 -5.14 11.16
C ILE A 89 13.14 -6.37 10.29
N SER A 90 12.39 -7.47 10.48
CA SER A 90 12.56 -8.66 9.64
C SER A 90 12.18 -8.41 8.17
N VAL A 91 11.13 -7.63 7.92
CA VAL A 91 10.72 -7.24 6.56
C VAL A 91 11.78 -6.33 5.91
N GLU A 92 12.35 -5.38 6.65
CA GLU A 92 13.47 -4.56 6.15
C GLU A 92 14.65 -5.43 5.70
N ALA A 93 15.01 -6.43 6.52
CA ALA A 93 16.08 -7.37 6.19
C ALA A 93 15.73 -8.26 4.98
N GLU A 94 14.47 -8.65 4.82
CA GLU A 94 14.02 -9.47 3.69
C GLU A 94 13.98 -8.67 2.38
N VAL A 95 13.49 -7.43 2.41
CA VAL A 95 13.50 -6.53 1.25
C VAL A 95 14.93 -6.19 0.84
N GLY A 96 15.86 -6.11 1.78
CA GLY A 96 17.29 -5.93 1.49
C GLY A 96 17.93 -7.09 0.71
N LYS A 97 17.32 -8.28 0.70
CA LYS A 97 17.78 -9.44 -0.09
C LYS A 97 17.28 -9.40 -1.53
N VAL A 98 16.25 -8.60 -1.82
CA VAL A 98 15.67 -8.51 -3.16
C VAL A 98 16.61 -7.69 -4.04
N THR A 99 17.18 -8.33 -5.06
CA THR A 99 17.95 -7.65 -6.10
C THR A 99 17.00 -6.96 -7.07
N TRP A 100 16.85 -5.65 -6.96
CA TRP A 100 16.04 -4.86 -7.89
C TRP A 100 16.72 -4.79 -9.25
N ALA A 101 15.93 -4.93 -10.33
CA ALA A 101 16.42 -4.85 -11.68
C ALA A 101 17.06 -3.47 -11.95
N THR A 102 18.17 -3.46 -12.69
CA THR A 102 18.76 -2.19 -13.14
C THR A 102 17.86 -1.54 -14.19
N LYS A 103 17.99 -0.22 -14.39
CA LYS A 103 17.20 0.52 -15.40
C LYS A 103 17.32 -0.12 -16.79
N GLU A 104 18.51 -0.58 -17.16
CA GLU A 104 18.76 -1.23 -18.45
C GLU A 104 18.05 -2.59 -18.56
N GLN A 105 18.10 -3.41 -17.50
CA GLN A 105 17.37 -4.69 -17.45
C GLN A 105 15.86 -4.48 -17.55
N LEU A 106 15.33 -3.44 -16.88
CA LEU A 106 13.93 -3.08 -16.95
C LEU A 106 13.53 -2.68 -18.38
N TRP A 107 14.31 -1.82 -19.04
CA TRP A 107 14.06 -1.43 -20.43
C TRP A 107 14.10 -2.62 -21.38
N ARG A 108 15.13 -3.47 -21.29
CA ARG A 108 15.25 -4.65 -22.15
C ARG A 108 14.08 -5.61 -21.96
N SER A 109 13.68 -5.87 -20.70
CA SER A 109 12.59 -6.79 -20.38
C SER A 109 11.24 -6.25 -20.87
N THR A 110 10.96 -4.98 -20.61
CA THR A 110 9.70 -4.34 -21.04
C THR A 110 9.60 -4.24 -22.56
N THR A 111 10.70 -3.92 -23.27
CA THR A 111 10.72 -3.87 -24.74
C THR A 111 10.33 -5.21 -25.36
N VAL A 112 10.84 -6.34 -24.84
CA VAL A 112 10.47 -7.67 -25.35
C VAL A 112 8.97 -7.90 -25.18
N VAL A 113 8.41 -7.60 -24.01
CA VAL A 113 6.96 -7.76 -23.75
C VAL A 113 6.14 -6.90 -24.71
N ILE A 114 6.50 -5.64 -24.89
CA ILE A 114 5.81 -4.71 -25.79
C ILE A 114 5.85 -5.24 -27.24
N VAL A 115 7.02 -5.67 -27.71
CA VAL A 115 7.17 -6.22 -29.08
C VAL A 115 6.30 -7.46 -29.26
N VAL A 116 6.30 -8.39 -28.30
CA VAL A 116 5.47 -9.60 -28.36
C VAL A 116 3.97 -9.26 -28.35
N MET A 117 3.55 -8.29 -27.53
CA MET A 117 2.16 -7.82 -27.51
C MET A 117 1.73 -7.22 -28.86
N PHE A 118 2.58 -6.41 -29.49
CA PHE A 118 2.29 -5.85 -30.81
C PHE A 118 2.26 -6.92 -31.89
N LEU A 119 3.22 -7.85 -31.90
CA LEU A 119 3.23 -8.97 -32.86
C LEU A 119 1.97 -9.83 -32.72
N LEU A 120 1.56 -10.14 -31.50
CA LEU A 120 0.32 -10.87 -31.24
C LEU A 120 -0.91 -10.08 -31.71
N ALA A 121 -0.96 -8.77 -31.45
CA ALA A 121 -2.06 -7.91 -31.91
C ALA A 121 -2.16 -7.88 -33.44
N PHE A 122 -1.04 -7.77 -34.16
CA PHE A 122 -1.03 -7.83 -35.62
C PHE A 122 -1.41 -9.21 -36.15
N LEU A 123 -0.97 -10.28 -35.49
CA LEU A 123 -1.34 -11.65 -35.87
C LEU A 123 -2.84 -11.87 -35.72
N LEU A 124 -3.42 -11.45 -34.59
CA LEU A 124 -4.86 -11.53 -34.35
C LEU A 124 -5.63 -10.69 -35.38
N LEU A 125 -5.20 -9.46 -35.65
CA LEU A 125 -5.79 -8.64 -36.70
C LEU A 125 -5.74 -9.31 -38.08
N ALA A 126 -4.62 -9.96 -38.42
CA ALA A 126 -4.48 -10.68 -39.68
C ALA A 126 -5.46 -11.85 -39.76
N PHE A 127 -5.64 -12.60 -38.68
CA PHE A 127 -6.65 -13.66 -38.62
C PHE A 127 -8.07 -13.10 -38.72
N ASP A 128 -8.38 -12.02 -38.01
CA ASP A 128 -9.69 -11.37 -38.08
C ASP A 128 -10.03 -10.96 -39.52
N LEU A 129 -9.09 -10.30 -40.21
CA LEU A 129 -9.25 -9.90 -41.61
C LEU A 129 -9.35 -11.10 -42.54
N PHE A 130 -8.53 -12.13 -42.34
CA PHE A 130 -8.56 -13.36 -43.13
C PHE A 130 -9.92 -14.06 -43.03
N TRP A 131 -10.41 -14.27 -41.81
CA TRP A 131 -11.70 -14.92 -41.58
C TRP A 131 -12.87 -14.07 -42.08
N GLN A 132 -12.83 -12.75 -41.90
CA GLN A 132 -13.84 -11.85 -42.46
C GLN A 132 -13.87 -11.93 -44.00
N ALA A 133 -12.71 -11.92 -44.66
CA ALA A 133 -12.63 -12.03 -46.12
C ALA A 133 -13.13 -13.40 -46.62
N LEU A 134 -12.73 -14.49 -45.96
CA LEU A 134 -13.18 -15.84 -46.28
C LEU A 134 -14.71 -15.97 -46.15
N PHE A 135 -15.26 -15.53 -45.01
CA PHE A 135 -16.68 -15.63 -44.71
C PHE A 135 -17.56 -14.71 -45.58
N LYS A 136 -17.02 -13.57 -46.03
CA LYS A 136 -17.63 -12.75 -47.09
C LYS A 136 -17.63 -13.45 -48.44
N GLY A 137 -16.52 -14.09 -48.81
CA GLY A 137 -16.38 -14.81 -50.08
C GLY A 137 -17.35 -15.99 -50.22
N ILE A 138 -17.61 -16.73 -49.13
CA ILE A 138 -18.59 -17.83 -49.12
C ILE A 138 -20.05 -17.37 -48.92
N GLY A 139 -20.31 -16.06 -48.79
CA GLY A 139 -21.65 -15.50 -48.64
C GLY A 139 -22.31 -15.72 -47.27
N PHE A 140 -21.56 -16.16 -46.25
CA PHE A 140 -22.08 -16.39 -44.89
C PHE A 140 -22.22 -15.08 -44.10
N LEU A 141 -21.25 -14.17 -44.23
CA LEU A 141 -21.32 -12.85 -43.59
C LEU A 141 -22.00 -11.84 -44.51
N GLN A 142 -23.20 -11.40 -44.14
CA GLN A 142 -23.91 -10.26 -44.71
C GLN A 142 -23.58 -8.99 -43.89
N ILE A 143 -22.34 -8.49 -44.03
CA ILE A 143 -21.93 -7.18 -43.53
C ILE A 143 -21.25 -6.41 -44.65
#